data_AF-A0A2W4NJY9-F1
#
_entry.id   AF-A0A2W4NJY9-F1
#
_cell.length_a   1.000
_cell.length_b   1.000
_cell.length_c   1.000
_cell.angle_alpha   90.00
_cell.angle_beta   90.00
_cell.angle_gamma   90.00
#
_symmetry.space_group_name_H-M   'P 1'
#
loop_
_entity.id
_entity.type
_entity.pdbx_description
1 polymer ?
#
loop_
_entity_poly.entity_id
_entity_poly.type
_entity_poly.pdbx_seq_one_letter_code
_entity_poly.pdbx_strand_id
1 'polypeptide(L)' 'YRQGRLNLDKIVSRTISLEQTEEAFEAMQRGETLRSVIVFD' A
#
# COMPACT_ATOMS: atom_id res chain seq x y z
N TYR A 1 -8.26 8.51 -12.99
CA TYR A 1 -8.62 8.35 -11.57
C TYR A 1 -9.07 9.65 -10.90
N ARG A 2 -8.43 10.80 -11.17
CA ARG A 2 -8.71 12.12 -10.54
C ARG A 2 -10.08 12.77 -10.80
N GLN A 3 -10.94 12.12 -11.59
CA GLN A 3 -12.33 12.57 -11.80
C GLN A 3 -13.30 11.99 -10.76
N GLY A 4 -12.80 11.33 -9.69
CA GLY A 4 -13.62 10.74 -8.62
C GLY A 4 -14.39 9.47 -9.03
N ARG A 5 -14.37 9.08 -10.31
CA ARG A 5 -15.06 7.88 -10.82
C ARG A 5 -14.47 6.55 -10.32
N LEU A 6 -13.27 6.57 -9.74
CA LEU A 6 -12.59 5.40 -9.17
C LEU A 6 -12.12 5.78 -7.76
N ASN A 7 -12.68 5.13 -6.74
CA ASN A 7 -12.25 5.29 -5.35
C ASN A 7 -10.98 4.44 -5.12
N LEU A 8 -9.84 4.98 -5.50
CA LEU A 8 -8.55 4.29 -5.38
C LEU A 8 -8.07 4.19 -3.93
N ASP A 9 -8.53 5.09 -3.06
CA ASP A 9 -8.17 5.11 -1.64
C ASP A 9 -8.70 3.87 -0.94
N LYS A 10 -9.90 3.40 -1.29
CA LYS A 10 -10.46 2.12 -0.81
C LYS A 10 -9.67 0.88 -1.20
N ILE A 11 -8.73 0.99 -2.14
CA ILE A 11 -7.93 -0.13 -2.62
C ILE A 11 -6.60 -0.20 -1.84
N VAL A 12 -6.23 0.84 -1.09
CA VAL A 12 -5.03 0.82 -0.23
C VAL A 12 -5.32 -0.01 1.01
N SER A 13 -4.61 -1.11 1.18
CA SER A 13 -4.78 -2.02 2.33
C SER A 13 -3.84 -1.67 3.49
N ARG A 14 -2.69 -1.05 3.19
CA ARG A 14 -1.68 -0.68 4.18
C ARG A 14 -0.90 0.55 3.72
N THR A 15 -0.53 1.40 4.67
CA THR A 15 0.40 2.50 4.49
C THR A 15 1.68 2.17 5.23
N ILE A 16 2.84 2.39 4.60
CA ILE A 16 4.16 2.05 5.16
C ILE A 16 5.11 3.24 5.00
N SER A 17 6.08 3.37 5.91
CA SER A 17 7.21 4.29 5.71
C SER A 17 8.26 3.66 4.80
N LEU A 18 9.20 4.48 4.31
CA LEU A 18 10.32 4.00 3.49
C LEU A 18 11.19 2.97 4.23
N GLU A 19 11.32 3.10 5.54
CA GLU A 19 12.09 2.20 6.40
C GLU A 19 11.43 0.81 6.53
N GLN A 20 10.11 0.75 6.37
CA GLN A 20 9.31 -0.49 6.46
C GLN A 20 9.20 -1.25 5.14
N THR A 21 9.95 -0.84 4.11
CA THR A 21 9.86 -1.42 2.77
C THR A 21 10.19 -2.91 2.76
N GLU A 22 11.21 -3.35 3.49
CA GLU A 22 11.62 -4.77 3.53
C GLU A 22 10.52 -5.66 4.14
N GLU A 23 9.99 -5.29 5.31
CA GLU A 23 8.89 -6.00 5.97
C GLU A 23 7.64 -6.08 5.07
N ALA A 24 7.36 -5.01 4.33
CA ALA A 24 6.24 -4.97 3.41
C ALA A 24 6.41 -5.95 2.23
N PHE A 25 7.64 -6.12 1.72
CA PHE A 25 7.92 -7.11 0.68
C PHE A 25 7.75 -8.54 1.18
N GLU A 26 8.22 -8.84 2.41
CA GLU A 26 8.01 -10.16 2.99
C GLU A 26 6.51 -10.47 3.19
N ALA A 27 5.73 -9.49 3.68
CA ALA A 27 4.29 -9.64 3.85
C ALA A 27 3.57 -9.84 2.51
N MET A 28 4.01 -9.15 1.45
CA MET A 28 3.50 -9.38 0.09
C MET A 28 3.82 -10.79 -0.41
N GLN A 29 5.03 -11.30 -0.16
CA GLN A 29 5.42 -12.65 -0.56
C GLN A 29 4.62 -13.74 0.15
N ARG A 30 4.24 -13.50 1.41
CA ARG A 30 3.33 -14.37 2.18
C ARG A 30 1.85 -14.23 1.77
N GLY A 31 1.50 -13.26 0.92
CA GLY A 31 0.13 -13.00 0.49
C GLY A 31 -0.72 -12.28 1.55
N GLU A 32 -0.10 -11.68 2.55
CA GLU A 32 -0.77 -11.02 3.69
C GLU A 32 -1.29 -9.62 3.34
N THR A 33 -0.87 -9.04 2.21
CA THR A 33 -1.27 -7.69 1.80
C THR A 33 -1.51 -7.61 0.30
N LEU A 34 -2.61 -6.95 -0.09
CA LEU A 34 -3.02 -6.77 -1.48
C LEU A 34 -2.40 -5.51 -2.11
N ARG A 35 -2.33 -4.41 -1.35
CA ARG A 35 -1.77 -3.14 -1.83
C ARG A 35 -1.23 -2.28 -0.68
N SER A 36 0.08 -2.03 -0.73
CA SER A 36 0.77 -1.10 0.17
C SER A 36 1.12 0.19 -0.55
N VAL A 37 1.07 1.33 0.14
CA VAL A 37 1.54 2.62 -0.37
C VAL A 37 2.61 3.17 0.57
N ILE A 38 3.73 3.61 -0.01
CA ILE A 38 4.81 4.27 0.72
C ILE A 38 4.47 5.75 0.88
N VAL A 39 4.56 6.25 2.10
CA VAL A 39 4.36 7.65 2.44
C VAL A 39 5.62 8.20 3.13
N PHE A 40 5.82 9.53 3.07
CA PHE A 40 7.08 10.20 3.44
C PHE A 40 6.96 11.14 4.65
N ASP A 41 5.76 11.22 5.22
CA ASP A 41 5.32 12.04 6.36
C ASP A 41 5.70 11.44 7.71
#